data_AF-A0A7V4FYM7-F1
#
_entry.id   AF-A0A7V4FYM7-F1
#
_cell.length_a   1.000
_cell.length_b   1.000
_cell.length_c   1.000
_cell.angle_alpha   90.00
_cell.angle_beta   90.00
_cell.angle_gamma   90.00
#
_symmetry.space_group_name_H-M   'P 1'
#
loop_
_entity.id
_entity.type
_entity.pdbx_description
1 polymer ?
#
loop_
_entity_poly.entity_id
_entity_poly.type
_entity_poly.pdbx_seq_one_letter_code
_entity_poly.pdbx_strand_id
1 'polypeptide(L)'
;MELNKHFTAFLRALASVDARYMLVGAFAVDFYGQPRTTRHMDIWLDDTPDNMECVYRAMASFGAPPLAVEHLSAASPLEVVWIGVPPHRIDLVKGMRGLSFADAWSRRTTTKVQDITLPIIGREDLIATKRASEREKDRADADALATSPSP
;
A
#
# COMPACT_ATOMS: atom_id res chain seq x y z
N MET A 1 -8.86 7.29 -9.83
CA MET A 1 -8.78 6.81 -8.45
C MET A 1 -9.19 7.93 -7.50
N GLU A 2 -10.30 7.74 -6.78
CA GLU A 2 -10.79 8.67 -5.75
C GLU A 2 -10.42 8.14 -4.35
N LEU A 3 -9.70 8.93 -3.55
CA LEU A 3 -9.35 8.57 -2.17
C LEU A 3 -10.23 9.34 -1.18
N ASN A 4 -10.73 8.65 -0.16
CA ASN A 4 -11.46 9.33 0.91
C ASN A 4 -10.52 10.17 1.79
N LYS A 5 -11.11 11.05 2.61
CA LYS A 5 -10.36 11.95 3.50
C LYS A 5 -9.44 11.23 4.50
N HIS A 6 -9.83 10.04 4.98
CA HIS A 6 -9.04 9.28 5.95
C HIS A 6 -7.79 8.68 5.30
N PHE A 7 -7.92 8.11 4.11
CA PHE A 7 -6.80 7.62 3.33
C PHE A 7 -5.83 8.75 2.98
N THR A 8 -6.37 9.87 2.51
CA THR A 8 -5.55 11.04 2.17
C THR A 8 -4.82 11.59 3.41
N ALA A 9 -5.47 11.66 4.56
CA ALA A 9 -4.84 12.10 5.80
C ALA A 9 -3.69 11.18 6.25
N PHE A 10 -3.85 9.86 6.13
CA PHE A 10 -2.78 8.92 6.45
C PHE A 10 -1.60 9.03 5.49
N LEU A 11 -1.87 9.15 4.19
CA LEU A 11 -0.84 9.34 3.17
C LEU A 11 -0.08 10.66 3.38
N ARG A 12 -0.76 11.74 3.79
CA ARG A 12 -0.09 13.01 4.18
C ARG A 12 0.82 12.81 5.38
N ALA A 13 0.37 12.07 6.39
CA ALA A 13 1.17 11.82 7.59
C ALA A 13 2.44 11.03 7.26
N LEU A 14 2.37 10.04 6.35
CA LEU A 14 3.55 9.32 5.86
C LEU A 14 4.49 10.23 5.06
N ALA A 15 3.92 11.03 4.15
CA ALA A 15 4.70 11.95 3.32
C ALA A 15 5.40 13.05 4.15
N SER A 16 4.78 13.54 5.23
CA SER A 16 5.34 14.63 6.04
C SER A 16 6.57 14.24 6.87
N VAL A 17 6.88 12.94 6.93
CA VAL A 17 8.05 12.39 7.62
C VAL A 17 8.96 11.62 6.67
N ASP A 18 8.80 11.84 5.36
CA ASP A 18 9.57 11.21 4.29
C ASP A 18 9.61 9.66 4.37
N ALA A 19 8.53 9.05 4.88
CA ALA A 19 8.43 7.59 4.92
C ALA A 19 8.38 7.01 3.49
N ARG A 20 9.11 5.92 3.29
CA ARG A 20 9.07 5.07 2.09
C ARG A 20 7.94 4.05 2.22
N TYR A 21 6.95 4.20 1.35
CA TYR A 21 5.78 3.34 1.29
C TYR A 21 5.21 3.30 -0.14
N MET A 22 4.55 2.21 -0.51
CA MET A 22 3.86 2.08 -1.79
C MET A 22 2.40 1.70 -1.58
N LEU A 23 1.51 2.35 -2.35
CA LEU A 23 0.14 1.87 -2.53
C LEU A 23 0.18 0.57 -3.32
N VAL A 24 -0.46 -0.47 -2.78
CA VAL A 24 -0.58 -1.79 -3.40
C VAL A 24 -2.04 -2.22 -3.46
N GLY A 25 -2.27 -3.50 -3.73
CA GLY A 25 -3.59 -4.11 -3.61
C GLY A 25 -4.62 -3.53 -4.56
N ALA A 26 -5.86 -3.41 -4.10
CA ALA A 26 -6.99 -3.11 -4.96
C ALA A 26 -6.99 -1.66 -5.52
N PHE A 27 -6.47 -0.70 -4.75
CA PHE A 27 -6.34 0.68 -5.22
C PHE A 27 -5.26 0.80 -6.31
N ALA A 28 -4.19 0.01 -6.23
CA ALA A 28 -3.21 -0.06 -7.32
C ALA A 28 -3.81 -0.70 -8.59
N VAL A 29 -4.69 -1.70 -8.46
CA VAL A 29 -5.44 -2.28 -9.59
C VAL A 29 -6.35 -1.22 -10.25
N ASP A 30 -7.10 -0.45 -9.45
CA ASP A 30 -7.94 0.66 -9.92
C ASP A 30 -7.13 1.73 -10.66
N PHE A 31 -5.95 2.07 -10.13
CA PHE A 31 -5.04 3.03 -10.76
C PHE A 31 -4.60 2.59 -12.18
N TYR A 32 -4.29 1.31 -12.38
CA TYR A 32 -3.90 0.77 -13.69
C TYR A 32 -5.09 0.49 -14.64
N GLY A 33 -6.25 1.10 -14.39
CA GLY A 33 -7.38 1.12 -15.31
C GLY A 33 -8.34 -0.04 -15.17
N GLN A 34 -8.30 -0.77 -14.05
CA GLN A 34 -9.23 -1.87 -13.77
C GLN A 34 -10.13 -1.52 -12.58
N PRO A 35 -11.35 -0.98 -12.82
CA PRO A 35 -12.24 -0.53 -11.76
C PRO A 35 -12.48 -1.60 -10.71
N ARG A 36 -12.07 -1.32 -9.47
CA ARG A 36 -12.12 -2.31 -8.38
C ARG A 36 -12.83 -1.71 -7.18
N THR A 37 -14.03 -2.21 -6.89
CA THR A 37 -14.69 -1.91 -5.63
C THR A 37 -13.91 -2.53 -4.48
N THR A 38 -13.33 -1.67 -3.63
CA THR A 38 -12.63 -2.06 -2.41
C THR A 38 -13.08 -1.19 -1.24
N ARG A 39 -12.91 -1.72 -0.02
CA ARG A 39 -13.31 -1.06 1.23
C ARG A 39 -12.14 -0.82 2.19
N HIS A 40 -10.92 -1.02 1.71
CA HIS A 40 -9.68 -0.75 2.44
C HIS A 40 -8.56 -0.38 1.47
N MET A 41 -7.57 0.33 2.00
CA MET A 41 -6.33 0.72 1.31
C MET A 41 -5.18 -0.14 1.80
N ASP A 42 -4.41 -0.71 0.88
CA ASP A 42 -3.25 -1.55 1.19
C ASP A 42 -1.96 -0.75 0.99
N ILE A 43 -1.11 -0.68 2.01
CA ILE A 43 0.17 0.03 1.99
C ILE A 43 1.30 -0.94 2.33
N TRP A 44 2.28 -1.01 1.43
CA TRP A 44 3.54 -1.72 1.66
C TRP A 44 4.60 -0.75 2.14
N LEU A 45 5.17 -1.02 3.31
CA LEU A 45 6.18 -0.22 4.00
C LEU A 45 7.58 -0.81 3.79
N ASP A 46 8.59 0.06 3.67
CA ASP A 46 10.00 -0.38 3.76
C ASP A 46 10.30 -0.81 5.20
N ASP A 47 10.66 -2.07 5.43
CA ASP A 47 10.91 -2.64 6.76
C ASP A 47 12.31 -2.28 7.33
N THR A 48 13.01 -1.35 6.70
CA THR A 48 14.27 -0.82 7.25
C THR A 48 14.02 -0.07 8.55
N PRO A 49 14.89 -0.20 9.58
CA PRO A 49 14.70 0.44 10.88
C PRO A 49 14.44 1.94 10.78
N ASP A 50 15.25 2.66 9.99
CA ASP A 50 15.13 4.11 9.79
C ASP A 50 13.77 4.50 9.21
N ASN A 51 13.27 3.72 8.24
CA ASN A 51 11.96 3.98 7.66
C ASN A 51 10.83 3.71 8.65
N MET A 52 10.93 2.61 9.41
CA MET A 52 9.90 2.23 10.37
C MET A 52 9.78 3.26 11.49
N GLU A 53 10.86 3.91 11.91
CA GLU A 53 10.78 5.06 12.81
C GLU A 53 9.94 6.21 12.24
N CYS A 54 10.12 6.54 10.96
CA CYS A 54 9.28 7.54 10.29
C CYS A 54 7.82 7.08 10.26
N VAL A 55 7.56 5.82 9.91
CA VAL A 55 6.20 5.25 9.90
C VAL A 55 5.53 5.35 11.27
N TYR A 56 6.23 5.06 12.36
CA TYR A 56 5.67 5.17 13.71
C TYR A 56 5.31 6.62 14.08
N ARG A 57 6.14 7.60 13.69
CA ARG A 57 5.84 9.03 13.86
C ARG A 57 4.63 9.45 13.03
N ALA A 58 4.51 8.97 11.80
CA ALA A 58 3.35 9.20 10.94
C ALA A 58 2.06 8.61 11.55
N MET A 59 2.12 7.37 12.03
CA MET A 59 0.98 6.71 12.69
C MET A 59 0.53 7.48 13.92
N ALA A 60 1.46 7.90 14.78
CA ALA A 60 1.16 8.71 15.96
C ALA A 60 0.52 10.06 15.58
N SER A 61 1.08 10.75 14.58
CA SER A 61 0.57 12.04 14.10
C SER A 61 -0.81 11.93 13.43
N PHE A 62 -1.09 10.79 12.79
CA PHE A 62 -2.40 10.47 12.23
C PHE A 62 -3.44 10.16 13.31
N GLY A 63 -3.02 9.85 14.54
CA GLY A 63 -3.89 9.46 15.64
C GLY A 63 -4.16 7.94 15.71
N ALA A 64 -3.27 7.11 15.16
CA ALA A 64 -3.35 5.67 15.37
C ALA A 64 -3.17 5.33 16.86
N PRO A 65 -3.93 4.36 17.41
CA PRO A 65 -3.74 3.92 18.79
C PRO A 65 -2.32 3.39 19.01
N PRO A 66 -1.69 3.63 20.19
CA PRO A 66 -0.36 3.09 20.50
C PRO A 66 -0.25 1.58 20.27
N LEU A 67 -1.31 0.84 20.61
CA LEU A 67 -1.40 -0.60 20.40
C LEU A 67 -1.25 -1.00 18.91
N ALA A 68 -1.72 -0.18 17.97
CA ALA A 68 -1.53 -0.46 16.54
C ALA A 68 -0.07 -0.30 16.11
N VAL A 69 0.66 0.65 16.71
CA VAL A 69 2.10 0.84 16.49
C VAL A 69 2.88 -0.34 17.06
N GLU A 70 2.54 -0.78 18.28
CA GLU A 70 3.12 -1.96 18.91
C GLU A 70 2.91 -3.22 18.06
N HIS A 71 1.69 -3.45 17.56
CA HIS A 71 1.39 -4.57 16.68
C HIS A 71 2.20 -4.51 15.38
N LEU A 72 2.30 -3.34 14.72
CA LEU A 72 3.11 -3.21 13.50
C LEU A 72 4.61 -3.45 13.77
N SER A 73 5.10 -3.00 14.92
CA SER A 73 6.49 -3.24 15.35
C SER A 73 6.77 -4.72 15.56
N ALA A 74 5.85 -5.47 16.18
CA ALA A 74 6.01 -6.89 16.46
C ALA A 74 5.69 -7.81 15.26
N ALA A 75 4.93 -7.30 14.28
CA ALA A 75 4.48 -8.07 13.12
C ALA A 75 5.64 -8.62 12.29
N SER A 76 5.50 -9.85 11.83
CA SER A 76 6.39 -10.42 10.82
C SER A 76 6.22 -9.70 9.48
N PRO A 77 7.20 -9.72 8.55
CA PRO A 77 7.10 -8.94 7.32
C PRO A 77 5.83 -9.18 6.48
N LEU A 78 5.40 -10.45 6.39
CA LEU A 78 4.22 -10.85 5.62
C LEU A 78 2.89 -10.74 6.40
N GLU A 79 2.94 -10.34 7.67
CA GLU A 79 1.76 -10.20 8.51
C GLU A 79 1.07 -8.85 8.23
N VAL A 80 -0.26 -8.89 8.09
CA VAL A 80 -1.06 -7.69 7.85
C VAL A 80 -1.50 -7.11 9.18
N VAL A 81 -1.07 -5.89 9.46
CA VAL A 81 -1.60 -5.07 10.56
C VAL A 81 -2.55 -4.05 9.96
N TRP A 82 -3.74 -3.85 10.53
CA TRP A 82 -4.67 -2.86 10.01
C TRP A 82 -5.06 -1.82 11.06
N ILE A 83 -5.37 -0.62 10.58
CA ILE A 83 -5.96 0.46 11.37
C ILE A 83 -7.32 0.86 10.80
N GLY A 84 -8.23 1.26 11.69
CA GLY A 84 -9.60 1.61 11.33
C GLY A 84 -10.48 0.43 10.95
N VAL A 85 -11.66 0.73 10.40
CA VAL A 85 -12.67 -0.24 9.96
C VAL A 85 -13.21 0.15 8.58
N PRO A 86 -13.68 -0.80 7.76
CA PRO A 86 -14.29 -0.49 6.47
C PRO A 86 -15.41 0.57 6.59
N PRO A 87 -15.52 1.54 5.64
CA PRO A 87 -14.76 1.68 4.40
C PRO A 87 -13.43 2.45 4.53
N HIS A 88 -12.97 2.70 5.76
CA HIS A 88 -11.78 3.52 6.08
C HIS A 88 -10.63 2.68 6.64
N ARG A 89 -10.66 1.35 6.48
CA ARG A 89 -9.60 0.46 6.93
C ARG A 89 -8.35 0.64 6.07
N ILE A 90 -7.18 0.65 6.71
CA ILE A 90 -5.87 0.71 6.06
C ILE A 90 -5.07 -0.51 6.51
N ASP A 91 -4.62 -1.30 5.56
CA ASP A 91 -3.80 -2.49 5.76
C ASP A 91 -2.34 -2.13 5.53
N LEU A 92 -1.49 -2.51 6.48
CA LEU A 92 -0.06 -2.25 6.50
C LEU A 92 0.67 -3.59 6.46
N VAL A 93 1.61 -3.70 5.52
CA VAL A 93 2.52 -4.86 5.40
C VAL A 93 3.94 -4.37 5.23
N LYS A 94 4.91 -5.16 5.70
CA LYS A 94 6.34 -4.80 5.62
C LYS A 94 7.10 -5.64 4.58
N GLY A 95 6.46 -6.69 4.06
CA GLY A 95 7.01 -7.56 3.03
C GLY A 95 5.93 -8.11 2.09
N MET A 96 6.37 -8.47 0.88
CA MET A 96 5.55 -9.10 -0.14
C MET A 96 6.26 -10.38 -0.62
N ARG A 97 5.51 -11.47 -0.80
CA ARG A 97 6.08 -12.75 -1.24
C ARG A 97 6.71 -12.60 -2.62
N GLY A 98 7.97 -13.00 -2.75
CA GLY A 98 8.69 -13.00 -4.03
C GLY A 98 9.15 -11.62 -4.51
N LEU A 99 9.02 -10.57 -3.71
CA LEU A 99 9.46 -9.22 -4.07
C LEU A 99 10.33 -8.59 -2.98
N SER A 100 11.37 -7.88 -3.41
CA SER A 100 12.15 -6.96 -2.58
C SER A 100 11.54 -5.57 -2.62
N PHE A 101 11.43 -4.90 -1.46
CA PHE A 101 10.94 -3.53 -1.41
C PHE A 101 11.84 -2.58 -2.21
N ALA A 102 13.17 -2.71 -2.11
CA ALA A 102 14.11 -1.84 -2.81
C ALA A 102 13.96 -1.94 -4.34
N ASP A 103 13.80 -3.17 -4.85
CA ASP A 103 13.62 -3.43 -6.28
C ASP A 103 12.29 -2.87 -6.78
N ALA A 104 11.19 -3.20 -6.10
CA ALA A 104 9.87 -2.69 -6.44
C ALA A 104 9.78 -1.16 -6.30
N TRP A 105 10.49 -0.58 -5.32
CA TRP A 105 10.61 0.86 -5.15
C TRP A 105 11.29 1.52 -6.35
N SER A 106 12.36 0.92 -6.89
CA SER A 106 13.03 1.46 -8.08
C SER A 106 12.14 1.47 -9.33
N ARG A 107 11.19 0.52 -9.43
CA ARG A 107 10.24 0.36 -10.54
C ARG A 107 8.86 0.98 -10.29
N ARG A 108 8.69 1.67 -9.16
CA ARG A 108 7.39 2.23 -8.77
C ARG A 108 6.92 3.31 -9.75
N THR A 109 5.61 3.44 -9.87
CA THR A 109 4.99 4.59 -10.54
C THR A 109 4.62 5.62 -9.48
N THR A 110 4.64 6.91 -9.81
CA THR A 110 4.13 7.97 -8.93
C THR A 110 2.97 8.69 -9.59
N THR A 111 1.94 9.01 -8.81
CA THR A 111 0.84 9.86 -9.27
C THR A 111 0.58 10.98 -8.27
N LYS A 112 -0.02 12.08 -8.73
CA LYS A 112 -0.41 13.19 -7.86
C LYS A 112 -1.84 12.98 -7.38
N VAL A 113 -2.03 12.85 -6.07
CA VAL A 113 -3.36 12.83 -5.45
C VAL A 113 -3.45 14.05 -4.53
N GLN A 114 -4.22 15.06 -4.96
CA GLN A 114 -4.28 16.36 -4.32
C GLN A 114 -2.87 17.00 -4.23
N ASP A 115 -2.35 17.18 -3.02
CA ASP A 115 -1.03 17.71 -2.68
C ASP A 115 0.03 16.62 -2.44
N ILE A 116 -0.33 15.34 -2.54
CA ILE A 116 0.54 14.21 -2.25
C ILE A 116 1.10 13.61 -3.54
N THR A 117 2.42 13.39 -3.58
CA THR A 117 3.03 12.50 -4.58
C THR A 117 2.93 11.08 -4.05
N LEU A 118 1.97 10.31 -4.57
CA LEU A 118 1.66 8.96 -4.11
C LEU A 118 2.51 7.93 -4.88
N PRO A 119 3.40 7.19 -4.20
CA PRO A 119 4.10 6.07 -4.80
C PRO A 119 3.17 4.86 -4.90
N ILE A 120 3.13 4.23 -6.06
CA ILE A 120 2.31 3.06 -6.39
C ILE A 120 3.24 1.96 -6.89
N ILE A 121 3.04 0.72 -6.44
CA ILE A 121 3.78 -0.43 -6.94
C ILE A 121 3.75 -0.50 -8.47
N GLY A 122 4.88 -0.88 -9.08
CA GLY A 122 4.97 -1.08 -10.52
C GLY A 122 3.96 -2.12 -11.01
N ARG A 123 3.48 -1.96 -12.25
CA ARG A 123 2.43 -2.83 -12.80
C ARG A 123 2.84 -4.30 -12.84
N GLU A 124 4.05 -4.60 -13.27
CA GLU A 124 4.58 -5.97 -13.35
C GLU A 124 4.71 -6.61 -11.96
N ASP A 125 5.22 -5.84 -10.99
CA ASP A 125 5.31 -6.27 -9.59
C ASP A 125 3.91 -6.51 -9.02
N LEU A 126 2.94 -5.65 -9.30
CA LEU A 126 1.54 -5.87 -8.91
C LEU A 126 0.99 -7.18 -9.47
N ILE A 127 1.18 -7.44 -10.78
CA ILE A 127 0.77 -8.70 -11.41
C ILE A 127 1.43 -9.90 -10.72
N ALA A 128 2.73 -9.81 -10.41
CA ALA A 128 3.45 -10.87 -9.71
C ALA A 128 2.82 -11.17 -8.32
N THR A 129 2.51 -10.13 -7.55
CA THR A 129 1.85 -10.30 -6.23
C THR A 129 0.47 -10.94 -6.34
N LYS A 130 -0.28 -10.60 -7.39
CA LYS A 130 -1.61 -11.14 -7.64
C LYS A 130 -1.59 -12.61 -8.08
N ARG A 131 -0.62 -12.98 -8.93
CA ARG A 131 -0.39 -14.38 -9.33
C ARG A 131 0.09 -15.26 -8.18
N ALA A 132 0.82 -14.70 -7.23
CA ALA A 132 1.26 -15.39 -6.02
C ALA A 132 0.13 -15.62 -4.99
N SER A 133 -1.04 -14.99 -5.18
CA SER A 133 -2.20 -15.17 -4.31
C SER A 133 -3.02 -16.38 -4.74
N GLU A 134 -3.51 -17.16 -3.77
CA GLU A 134 -4.41 -18.29 -4.03
C GLU A 134 -5.86 -17.84 -4.30
N ARG A 135 -6.16 -16.55 -4.14
CA ARG A 135 -7.52 -16.00 -4.31
C ARG A 135 -7.88 -15.89 -5.78
N GLU A 136 -9.00 -16.47 -6.17
CA GLU A 136 -9.52 -16.43 -7.54
C GLU A 136 -9.67 -15.00 -8.09
N LYS A 137 -10.13 -14.07 -7.25
CA LYS A 137 -10.24 -12.66 -7.62
C LYS A 137 -8.89 -12.02 -7.94
N ASP A 138 -7.83 -12.40 -7.23
CA ASP A 138 -6.50 -11.86 -7.52
C ASP A 138 -5.95 -12.42 -8.84
N ARG A 139 -6.27 -13.66 -9.20
CA ARG A 139 -5.95 -14.18 -10.55
C ARG A 139 -6.63 -13.39 -11.66
N ALA A 140 -7.93 -13.10 -11.49
CA ALA A 140 -8.66 -12.26 -12.45
C ALA A 140 -8.08 -10.84 -12.54
N ASP A 141 -7.71 -10.23 -11.41
CA ASP A 141 -7.02 -8.93 -11.38
C ASP A 141 -5.68 -9.01 -12.16
N ALA A 142 -4.91 -10.10 -12.01
CA ALA A 142 -3.64 -10.28 -12.71
C ALA A 142 -3.80 -10.39 -14.23
N ASP A 143 -4.81 -11.13 -14.70
CA ASP A 143 -5.07 -11.32 -16.13
C ASP A 143 -5.57 -10.03 -16.80
N ALA A 144 -6.45 -9.30 -16.10
CA ALA A 144 -6.94 -8.00 -16.53
C ALA A 144 -5.77 -6.99 -16.61
N LEU A 145 -4.90 -6.98 -15.60
CA LEU A 145 -3.68 -6.17 -15.58
C LEU A 145 -2.64 -6.61 -16.60
N ALA A 146 -2.64 -7.85 -17.10
CA ALA A 146 -1.70 -8.26 -18.14
C ALA A 146 -2.16 -7.85 -19.56
N THR A 147 -3.46 -7.60 -19.73
CA THR A 147 -4.08 -7.41 -21.05
C THR A 147 -4.44 -5.96 -21.36
N SER A 148 -4.55 -5.09 -20.35
CA SER A 148 -4.85 -3.67 -20.58
C SER A 148 -3.68 -2.85 -21.15
N PRO A 149 -3.91 -1.77 -21.91
CA PRO A 149 -2.87 -0.79 -22.20
C PRO A 149 -2.42 -0.07 -20.92
N SER A 150 -1.15 0.32 -20.83
CA SER A 150 -0.66 1.15 -19.71
C SER A 150 -1.23 2.57 -19.81
N PRO A 151 -1.54 3.23 -18.68
CA PRO A 151 -1.98 4.63 -18.66
C PRO A 151 -0.88 5.59 -19.10
#